data_AF-A0A2I8A8F7-F1
#
_entry.id   AF-A0A2I8A8F7-F1
#
_cell.length_a   1.000
_cell.length_b   1.000
_cell.length_c   1.000
_cell.angle_alpha   90.00
_cell.angle_beta   90.00
_cell.angle_gamma   90.00
#
_symmetry.space_group_name_H-M   'P 1'
#
loop_
_entity.id
_entity.type
_entity.pdbx_description
1 polymer ?
#
loop_
_entity_poly.entity_id
_entity_poly.type
_entity_poly.pdbx_seq_one_letter_code
_entity_poly.pdbx_strand_id
1 'polypeptide(L)'
;MDEEDCFIAYRELEQILYEFNLEWVAEQVAQTIREGKNLEENEGINRTEEYSAQEQLLLLINAVEQAVVNNVEIAAEISRFLSVHELIPEIRFYPSDERGEELFVFAPGQIEERLSSARQLGDFLNNLRFEVEF
;
A
#
# COMPACT_ATOMS: atom_id res chain seq x y z
N MET A 1 5.85 -17.02 -13.18
CA MET A 1 7.12 -16.99 -12.39
C MET A 1 7.26 -18.26 -11.57
N ASP A 2 8.47 -18.74 -11.31
CA ASP A 2 8.66 -19.88 -10.40
C ASP A 2 8.68 -19.45 -8.92
N GLU A 3 8.78 -20.43 -8.01
CA GLU A 3 8.71 -20.19 -6.56
C GLU A 3 9.91 -19.39 -6.03
N GLU A 4 11.11 -19.63 -6.58
CA GLU A 4 12.33 -18.93 -6.20
C GLU A 4 12.28 -17.48 -6.70
N ASP A 5 11.84 -17.27 -7.95
CA ASP A 5 11.63 -15.93 -8.51
C ASP A 5 10.66 -15.12 -7.64
N CYS A 6 9.55 -15.75 -7.19
CA CYS A 6 8.57 -15.09 -6.33
C CYS A 6 9.16 -14.69 -4.98
N PHE A 7 9.98 -15.57 -4.39
CA PHE A 7 10.66 -15.27 -3.14
C PHE A 7 11.65 -14.09 -3.31
N ILE A 8 12.43 -14.08 -4.38
CA ILE A 8 13.37 -12.97 -4.67
C ILE A 8 12.61 -11.65 -4.85
N ALA A 9 11.57 -11.64 -5.68
CA ALA A 9 10.76 -10.44 -5.92
C ALA A 9 10.08 -9.94 -4.63
N TYR A 10 9.64 -10.83 -3.74
CA TYR A 10 9.11 -10.46 -2.43
C TYR A 10 10.17 -9.72 -1.60
N ARG A 11 11.40 -10.26 -1.52
CA ARG A 11 12.50 -9.66 -0.75
C ARG A 11 12.93 -8.31 -1.32
N GLU A 12 12.96 -8.17 -2.64
CA GLU A 12 13.26 -6.89 -3.29
C GLU A 12 12.20 -5.84 -3.00
N LEU A 13 10.91 -6.20 -3.07
CA LEU A 13 9.83 -5.27 -2.78
C LEU A 13 9.82 -4.86 -1.29
N GLU A 14 10.11 -5.78 -0.37
CA GLU A 14 10.30 -5.47 1.06
C GLU A 14 11.45 -4.48 1.29
N GLN A 15 12.59 -4.68 0.62
CA GLN A 15 13.74 -3.78 0.70
C GLN A 15 13.39 -2.37 0.17
N ILE A 16 12.67 -2.29 -0.95
CA ILE A 16 12.19 -1.01 -1.47
C ILE A 16 11.29 -0.32 -0.42
N LEU A 17 10.33 -1.05 0.16
CA LEU A 17 9.44 -0.47 1.18
C LEU A 17 10.21 0.04 2.40
N TYR A 18 11.24 -0.68 2.84
CA TYR A 18 12.13 -0.22 3.89
C TYR A 18 12.82 1.10 3.53
N GLU A 19 13.41 1.21 2.34
CA GLU A 19 14.10 2.42 1.87
C GLU A 19 13.19 3.65 1.79
N PHE A 20 11.90 3.45 1.55
CA PHE A 20 10.90 4.52 1.51
C PHE A 20 10.19 4.78 2.86
N ASN A 21 10.63 4.17 3.97
CA ASN A 21 9.99 4.22 5.29
C ASN A 21 8.53 3.71 5.29
N LEU A 22 8.23 2.74 4.43
CA LEU A 22 6.95 2.05 4.30
C LEU A 22 7.04 0.61 4.84
N GLU A 23 8.00 0.32 5.70
CA GLU A 23 8.19 -1.00 6.35
C GLU A 23 6.91 -1.52 7.00
N TRP A 24 6.08 -0.62 7.55
CA TRP A 24 4.79 -0.98 8.15
C TRP A 24 3.87 -1.75 7.19
N VAL A 25 3.96 -1.52 5.88
CA VAL A 25 3.19 -2.26 4.87
C VAL A 25 3.65 -3.72 4.81
N ALA A 26 4.96 -3.93 4.79
CA ALA A 26 5.54 -5.27 4.81
C ALA A 26 5.27 -5.98 6.13
N GLU A 27 5.33 -5.28 7.26
CA GLU A 27 5.00 -5.84 8.58
C GLU A 27 3.54 -6.32 8.68
N GLN A 28 2.61 -5.55 8.11
CA GLN A 28 1.20 -5.96 8.03
C GLN A 28 1.03 -7.24 7.22
N VAL A 29 1.68 -7.34 6.06
CA VAL A 29 1.65 -8.54 5.22
C VAL A 29 2.31 -9.72 5.95
N ALA A 30 3.45 -9.51 6.59
CA ALA A 30 4.13 -10.54 7.37
C ALA A 30 3.27 -11.05 8.54
N GLN A 31 2.44 -10.18 9.14
CA GLN A 31 1.46 -10.59 10.15
C GLN A 31 0.38 -11.48 9.53
N THR A 32 -0.20 -11.09 8.40
CA THR A 32 -1.19 -11.91 7.67
C THR A 32 -0.63 -13.26 7.25
N ILE A 33 0.61 -13.30 6.77
CA ILE A 33 1.28 -14.55 6.40
C ILE A 33 1.46 -15.46 7.62
N ARG A 34 1.88 -14.90 8.77
CA ARG A 34 2.04 -15.64 10.03
C ARG A 34 0.72 -16.17 10.57
N GLU A 35 -0.37 -15.44 10.37
CA GLU A 35 -1.72 -15.88 10.74
C GLU A 35 -2.23 -17.02 9.85
N GLY A 36 -1.70 -17.12 8.63
CA GLY A 36 -2.06 -18.15 7.65
C GLY A 36 -3.48 -18.00 7.11
N LYS A 37 -3.86 -18.87 6.17
CA LYS A 37 -5.20 -18.87 5.57
C LYS A 37 -6.17 -19.61 6.47
N ASN A 38 -7.24 -18.96 6.89
CA ASN A 38 -8.35 -19.65 7.54
C ASN A 38 -9.21 -20.34 6.49
N LEU A 39 -9.25 -21.68 6.51
CA LEU A 39 -10.23 -22.43 5.75
C LEU A 39 -11.53 -22.53 6.57
N GLU A 40 -12.64 -22.04 6.03
CA GLU A 40 -13.95 -22.09 6.72
C GLU A 40 -14.30 -23.53 7.15
N GLU A 41 -14.81 -23.61 8.38
CA GLU A 41 -15.18 -24.83 9.08
C GLU A 41 -16.29 -25.60 8.37
N ASN A 42 -16.01 -26.82 7.89
CA ASN A 42 -17.08 -27.80 7.68
C ASN A 42 -17.41 -28.60 8.95
N GLU A 43 -16.57 -28.63 10.00
CA GLU A 43 -16.78 -29.51 11.16
C GLU A 43 -16.20 -29.00 12.50
N GLY A 44 -16.05 -27.69 12.71
CA GLY A 44 -15.63 -27.14 14.03
C GLY A 44 -14.13 -27.27 14.34
N ILE A 45 -13.29 -27.48 13.33
CA ILE A 45 -11.83 -27.47 13.44
C ILE A 45 -11.30 -26.39 12.51
N ASN A 46 -10.87 -25.27 13.09
CA ASN A 46 -10.10 -24.26 12.36
C ASN A 46 -8.80 -24.90 11.84
N ARG A 47 -8.66 -24.99 10.52
CA ARG A 47 -7.42 -25.40 9.87
C ARG A 47 -6.81 -24.18 9.21
N THR A 48 -5.55 -23.95 9.54
CA THR A 48 -4.76 -22.88 8.96
C THR A 48 -3.81 -23.48 7.92
N GLU A 49 -3.81 -22.95 6.70
CA GLU A 49 -2.84 -23.31 5.66
C GLU A 49 -1.79 -22.21 5.48
N GLU A 50 -0.55 -22.62 5.18
CA GLU A 50 0.54 -21.70 4.85
C GLU A 50 0.33 -21.09 3.46
N TYR A 51 0.82 -19.85 3.28
CA TYR A 51 0.85 -19.19 1.99
C TYR A 51 2.07 -19.64 1.18
N SER A 52 1.89 -19.98 -0.09
CA SER A 52 3.00 -20.22 -1.01
C SER A 52 3.77 -18.92 -1.31
N ALA A 53 4.98 -19.02 -1.86
CA ALA A 53 5.76 -17.84 -2.24
C ALA A 53 5.01 -16.93 -3.22
N GLN A 54 4.27 -17.50 -4.18
CA GLN A 54 3.42 -16.72 -5.09
C GLN A 54 2.37 -15.91 -4.32
N GLU A 55 1.67 -16.54 -3.38
CA GLU A 55 0.59 -15.88 -2.64
C GLU A 55 1.12 -14.82 -1.68
N GLN A 56 2.28 -15.05 -1.06
CA GLN A 56 2.95 -14.06 -0.23
C GLN A 56 3.32 -12.81 -1.06
N LEU A 57 3.86 -13.00 -2.26
CA LEU A 57 4.17 -11.90 -3.18
C LEU A 57 2.90 -11.15 -3.61
N LEU A 58 1.83 -11.86 -3.95
CA LEU A 58 0.55 -11.24 -4.29
C LEU A 58 -0.04 -10.42 -3.14
N LEU A 59 0.05 -10.92 -1.90
CA LEU A 59 -0.35 -10.16 -0.70
C LEU A 59 0.44 -8.85 -0.57
N LEU A 60 1.76 -8.90 -0.78
CA LEU A 60 2.60 -7.72 -0.71
C LEU A 60 2.28 -6.71 -1.80
N ILE A 61 2.14 -7.15 -3.06
CA ILE A 61 1.73 -6.32 -4.19
C ILE A 61 0.41 -5.59 -3.88
N ASN A 62 -0.59 -6.32 -3.37
CA ASN A 62 -1.89 -5.76 -3.03
C ASN A 62 -1.79 -4.73 -1.90
N ALA A 63 -0.98 -4.99 -0.88
CA ALA A 63 -0.80 -4.07 0.24
C ALA A 63 -0.12 -2.77 -0.21
N VAL A 64 0.88 -2.84 -1.10
CA VAL A 64 1.53 -1.64 -1.69
C VAL A 64 0.55 -0.83 -2.52
N GLU A 65 -0.24 -1.49 -3.37
CA GLU A 65 -1.27 -0.83 -4.18
C GLU A 65 -2.28 -0.08 -3.29
N GLN A 66 -2.76 -0.73 -2.23
CA GLN A 66 -3.69 -0.10 -1.29
C GLN A 66 -3.08 1.06 -0.51
N ALA A 67 -1.86 0.88 0.01
CA ALA A 67 -1.21 1.88 0.85
C ALA A 67 -0.76 3.12 0.08
N VAL A 68 -0.37 2.97 -1.18
CA VAL A 68 0.25 4.04 -1.97
C VAL A 68 -0.65 4.50 -3.11
N VAL A 69 -1.03 3.60 -4.02
CA VAL A 69 -1.73 3.95 -5.25
C VAL A 69 -3.14 4.46 -4.94
N ASN A 70 -3.93 3.64 -4.25
CA ASN A 70 -5.33 3.98 -3.93
C ASN A 70 -5.43 5.24 -3.06
N ASN A 71 -4.52 5.43 -2.11
CA ASN A 71 -4.50 6.62 -1.26
C ASN A 71 -4.23 7.90 -2.05
N VAL A 72 -3.35 7.86 -3.05
CA VAL A 72 -3.08 9.02 -3.91
C VAL A 72 -4.26 9.34 -4.81
N GLU A 73 -4.96 8.32 -5.32
CA GLU A 73 -6.18 8.51 -6.12
C GLU A 73 -7.31 9.16 -5.30
N ILE A 74 -7.52 8.69 -4.06
CA ILE A 74 -8.47 9.29 -3.12
C ILE A 74 -8.08 10.75 -2.84
N ALA A 75 -6.81 11.02 -2.57
CA ALA A 75 -6.33 12.39 -2.35
C ALA A 75 -6.56 13.31 -3.56
N ALA A 76 -6.36 12.80 -4.78
CA ALA A 76 -6.63 13.52 -6.01
C ALA A 76 -8.12 13.84 -6.17
N GLU A 77 -9.00 12.88 -5.89
CA GLU A 77 -10.45 13.09 -5.97
C GLU A 77 -10.95 14.10 -4.93
N ILE A 78 -10.44 14.04 -3.69
CA ILE A 78 -10.73 15.04 -2.66
C ILE A 78 -10.26 16.42 -3.09
N SER A 79 -9.04 16.53 -3.63
CA SER A 79 -8.50 17.79 -4.12
C SER A 79 -9.34 18.39 -5.25
N ARG A 80 -9.78 17.55 -6.20
CA ARG A 80 -10.68 17.94 -7.28
C ARG A 80 -12.01 18.46 -6.75
N PHE A 81 -12.64 17.74 -5.82
CA PHE A 81 -13.90 18.15 -5.19
C PHE A 81 -13.78 19.52 -4.52
N LEU A 82 -12.73 19.73 -3.71
CA LEU A 82 -12.53 20.98 -2.99
C LEU A 82 -12.27 22.14 -3.96
N SER A 83 -11.48 21.91 -5.00
CA SER A 83 -11.19 22.91 -6.04
C SER A 83 -12.45 23.37 -6.78
N VAL A 84 -13.37 22.46 -7.12
CA VAL A 84 -14.66 22.78 -7.76
C VAL A 84 -15.55 23.69 -6.90
N HIS A 85 -15.41 23.60 -5.58
CA HIS A 85 -16.21 24.39 -4.62
C HIS A 85 -15.48 25.64 -4.12
N GLU A 86 -14.38 26.04 -4.76
CA GLU A 86 -13.52 27.17 -4.34
C GLU A 86 -13.00 27.02 -2.89
N LEU A 87 -12.94 25.79 -2.39
CA LEU A 87 -12.39 25.46 -1.08
C LEU A 87 -10.90 25.20 -1.24
N ILE A 88 -10.10 25.83 -0.38
CA ILE A 88 -8.66 25.54 -0.31
C ILE A 88 -8.53 24.17 0.39
N PRO A 89 -7.92 23.16 -0.24
CA PRO A 89 -7.69 21.86 0.39
C PRO A 89 -6.52 21.98 1.36
N GLU A 90 -6.72 22.74 2.43
CA GLU A 90 -5.76 22.92 3.49
C GLU A 90 -6.29 22.25 4.76
N ILE A 91 -5.83 21.03 5.01
CA ILE A 91 -6.03 20.40 6.31
C ILE A 91 -4.91 20.92 7.22
N ARG A 92 -5.28 21.71 8.22
CA ARG A 92 -4.36 22.20 9.26
C ARG A 92 -4.51 21.33 10.49
N PHE A 93 -3.46 20.61 10.84
CA PHE A 93 -3.40 19.91 12.13
C PHE A 93 -2.82 20.85 13.17
N TYR A 94 -3.61 21.12 14.22
CA TYR A 94 -3.15 21.89 15.37
C TYR A 94 -2.57 20.90 16.39
N PRO A 95 -1.26 20.99 16.73
CA PRO A 95 -0.74 20.22 17.85
C PRO A 95 -1.51 20.60 19.12
N SER A 96 -1.84 19.61 19.94
CA SER A 96 -2.53 19.83 21.22
C SER A 96 -1.63 20.48 22.27
N ASP A 97 -0.35 20.62 21.94
CA ASP A 97 0.74 21.01 22.79
C ASP A 97 1.23 22.37 22.27
N GLU A 98 1.25 23.40 23.10
CA GLU A 98 1.63 24.79 22.75
C GLU A 98 3.11 24.95 22.29
N ARG A 99 3.83 23.87 21.99
CA ARG A 99 5.25 23.85 21.65
C ARG A 99 5.51 24.03 20.15
N GLY A 100 4.85 24.99 19.51
CA GLY A 100 5.32 25.62 18.27
C GLY A 100 5.84 24.72 17.14
N GLU A 101 5.40 23.47 17.02
CA GLU A 101 5.80 22.61 15.91
C GLU A 101 5.06 23.02 14.63
N GLU A 102 5.75 22.84 13.50
CA GLU A 102 5.34 23.31 12.19
C GLU A 102 3.92 22.83 11.85
N LEU A 103 3.08 23.76 11.40
CA LEU A 103 1.77 23.45 10.85
C LEU A 103 1.96 22.46 9.69
N PHE A 104 1.48 21.22 9.85
CA PHE A 104 1.35 20.33 8.70
C PHE A 104 0.26 20.90 7.80
N VAL A 105 0.70 21.45 6.66
CA VAL A 105 -0.18 21.95 5.60
C VAL A 105 -0.19 20.91 4.50
N PHE A 106 -1.32 20.23 4.33
CA PHE A 106 -1.56 19.43 3.13
C PHE A 106 -1.69 20.38 1.94
N ALA A 107 -0.62 20.58 1.16
CA ALA A 107 -0.63 21.47 0.01
C ALA A 107 -1.00 20.70 -1.28
N PRO A 108 -2.02 21.13 -2.04
CA PRO A 108 -2.48 20.43 -3.25
C PRO A 108 -1.45 20.46 -4.40
N GLY A 109 -0.45 21.35 -4.36
CA GLY A 109 0.50 21.57 -5.45
C GLY A 109 1.38 20.36 -5.81
N GLN A 110 1.39 19.31 -5.00
CA GLN A 110 2.16 18.08 -5.27
C GLN A 110 1.29 16.87 -5.65
N ILE A 111 -0.03 17.01 -5.67
CA ILE A 111 -0.94 15.88 -5.89
C ILE A 111 -0.85 15.35 -7.33
N GLU A 112 -0.71 16.22 -8.33
CA GLU A 112 -0.60 15.80 -9.73
C GLU A 112 0.70 15.01 -9.99
N GLU A 113 1.83 15.48 -9.46
CA GLU A 113 3.11 14.75 -9.56
C GLU A 113 3.02 13.40 -8.86
N ARG A 114 2.45 13.35 -7.65
CA ARG A 114 2.24 12.10 -6.92
C ARG A 114 1.32 11.14 -7.66
N LEU A 115 0.29 11.65 -8.33
CA LEU A 115 -0.65 10.84 -9.12
C LEU A 115 0.02 10.20 -10.33
N SER A 116 0.90 10.93 -11.03
CA SER A 116 1.68 10.36 -12.14
C SER A 116 2.59 9.23 -11.65
N SER A 117 3.32 9.44 -10.55
CA SER A 117 4.20 8.42 -9.96
C SER A 117 3.41 7.21 -9.44
N ALA A 118 2.26 7.44 -8.81
CA ALA A 118 1.38 6.38 -8.32
C ALA A 118 0.83 5.50 -9.45
N ARG A 119 0.48 6.11 -10.61
CA ARG A 119 0.05 5.35 -11.79
C ARG A 119 1.18 4.48 -12.36
N GLN A 120 2.39 5.02 -12.47
CA GLN A 120 3.55 4.24 -12.93
C GLN A 120 3.85 3.06 -11.98
N LEU A 121 3.74 3.29 -10.67
CA LEU A 121 3.84 2.21 -9.69
C LEU A 121 2.72 1.18 -9.88
N GLY A 122 1.48 1.62 -10.08
CA GLY A 122 0.35 0.73 -10.37
C GLY A 122 0.58 -0.13 -11.61
N ASP A 123 1.11 0.44 -12.70
CA ASP A 123 1.46 -0.30 -13.92
C ASP A 123 2.55 -1.34 -13.65
N PHE A 124 3.59 -0.97 -12.90
CA PHE A 124 4.66 -1.90 -12.49
C PHE A 124 4.12 -3.06 -11.65
N LEU A 125 3.30 -2.76 -10.64
CA LEU A 125 2.69 -3.77 -9.77
C LEU A 125 1.76 -4.72 -10.54
N ASN A 126 1.03 -4.20 -11.53
CA ASN A 126 0.18 -5.02 -12.40
C ASN A 126 0.99 -5.93 -13.33
N ASN A 127 2.12 -5.46 -13.87
CA ASN A 127 3.02 -6.30 -14.65
C ASN A 127 3.60 -7.42 -13.79
N LEU A 128 4.05 -7.10 -12.58
CA LEU A 128 4.57 -8.10 -11.64
C LEU A 128 3.49 -9.13 -11.27
N ARG A 129 2.26 -8.68 -11.01
CA ARG A 129 1.11 -9.57 -10.76
C ARG A 129 0.86 -10.51 -11.94
N PHE A 130 0.89 -9.99 -13.17
CA PHE A 130 0.72 -10.79 -14.38
C PHE A 130 1.82 -11.84 -14.52
N GLU A 131 3.08 -11.50 -14.23
CA GLU A 131 4.20 -12.45 -14.26
C GLU A 131 4.10 -13.53 -13.16
N VAL A 132 3.42 -13.27 -12.04
CA VAL A 132 3.18 -14.28 -11.00
C VAL A 132 2.07 -15.24 -11.39
N GLU A 133 1.01 -14.75 -12.03
CA GLU A 133 -0.17 -15.53 -12.41
C GLU A 133 0.01 -16.38 -13.68
N PHE A 134 1.04 -16.10 -14.49
CA PHE A 134 1.36 -16.80 -15.76
C PHE A 134 2.78 -17.41 -15.80
#